data_AF-A0A0E4BQG6-F1
#
_entry.id   AF-A0A0E4BQG6-F1
#
_cell.length_a   1.000
_cell.length_b   1.000
_cell.length_c   1.000
_cell.angle_alpha   90.00
_cell.angle_beta   90.00
_cell.angle_gamma   90.00
#
_symmetry.space_group_name_H-M   'P 1'
#
loop_
_entity.id
_entity.type
_entity.pdbx_description
1 polymer ?
#
loop_
_entity_poly.entity_id
_entity_poly.type
_entity_poly.pdbx_seq_one_letter_code
_entity_poly.pdbx_strand_id
1 'polypeptide(L)'
;MFEHKAWACSATEIDWRAHGFAGAQLGYLLNGAGFFHQAHRAVDDCHALLEVLAFELPTTGAPALALLLETARKPTLRVWAEQTAFELKDSLKRRGYRWNDGSDG
;
A
#
# COMPACT_ATOMS: atom_id res chain seq x y z
N MET A 1 -14.85 2.03 15.45
CA MET A 1 -15.70 2.48 14.32
C MET A 1 -14.94 2.40 12.99
N PHE A 2 -14.46 1.22 12.57
CA PHE A 2 -13.85 1.00 11.24
C PHE A 2 -13.98 -0.45 10.74
N GLU A 3 -14.58 -1.34 11.54
CA GLU A 3 -14.60 -2.80 11.33
C GLU A 3 -15.16 -3.24 9.97
N HIS A 4 -16.14 -2.52 9.44
CA HIS A 4 -16.75 -2.83 8.14
C HIS A 4 -16.33 -1.87 7.02
N LYS A 5 -15.35 -1.00 7.27
CA LYS A 5 -14.84 -0.11 6.23
C LYS A 5 -13.76 -0.83 5.45
N ALA A 6 -13.86 -0.77 4.12
CA ALA A 6 -12.78 -1.12 3.23
C ALA A 6 -11.53 -0.30 3.60
N TRP A 7 -10.38 -0.96 3.65
CA TRP A 7 -9.08 -0.34 3.91
C TRP A 7 -8.14 -0.66 2.76
N ALA A 8 -7.31 0.32 2.40
CA ALA A 8 -6.16 0.12 1.55
C ALA A 8 -5.08 1.17 1.84
N CYS A 9 -3.85 0.87 1.42
CA CYS A 9 -2.65 1.66 1.54
C CYS A 9 -2.16 2.08 0.16
N SER A 10 -2.20 3.38 -0.11
CA SER A 10 -1.74 3.96 -1.38
C SER A 10 -0.27 3.62 -1.70
N ALA A 11 0.56 3.34 -0.70
CA ALA A 11 1.97 3.00 -0.91
C ALA A 11 2.20 1.56 -1.39
N THR A 12 1.34 0.60 -1.01
CA THR A 12 1.58 -0.83 -1.25
C THR A 12 0.54 -1.51 -2.12
N GLU A 13 -0.67 -0.95 -2.22
CA GLU A 13 -1.81 -1.56 -2.91
C GLU A 13 -2.12 -0.94 -4.28
N ILE A 14 -1.20 -0.09 -4.75
CA ILE A 14 -1.11 0.37 -6.14
C ILE A 14 0.27 -0.08 -6.66
N ASP A 15 0.29 -0.81 -7.77
CA ASP A 15 1.56 -1.17 -8.43
C ASP A 15 2.08 0.00 -9.25
N TRP A 16 2.62 1.01 -8.56
CA TRP A 16 3.14 2.23 -9.17
C TRP A 16 4.18 1.96 -10.26
N ARG A 17 4.96 0.89 -10.15
CA ARG A 17 5.96 0.53 -11.17
C ARG A 17 5.30 0.03 -12.45
N ALA A 18 4.22 -0.74 -12.35
CA ALA A 18 3.41 -1.11 -13.52
C ALA A 18 2.80 0.12 -14.22
N HIS A 19 2.65 1.25 -13.52
CA HIS A 19 2.15 2.52 -14.06
C HIS A 19 3.24 3.52 -14.46
N GLY A 20 4.51 3.11 -14.50
CA GLY A 20 5.62 3.94 -15.00
C GLY A 20 6.32 4.80 -13.94
N PHE A 21 6.00 4.64 -12.66
CA PHE A 21 6.68 5.34 -11.57
C PHE A 21 7.88 4.54 -11.05
N ALA A 22 8.90 5.22 -10.50
CA ALA A 22 10.09 4.56 -9.94
C ALA A 22 9.79 3.75 -8.65
N GLY A 23 8.76 4.16 -7.90
CA GLY A 23 8.33 3.50 -6.66
C GLY A 23 7.29 4.32 -5.91
N ALA A 24 6.91 3.84 -4.73
CA ALA A 24 5.79 4.36 -3.95
C ALA A 24 6.13 5.51 -2.98
N GLN A 25 7.39 5.97 -2.93
CA GLN A 25 7.75 7.11 -2.09
C GLN A 25 7.06 8.36 -2.65
N LEU A 26 6.40 9.13 -1.77
CA LEU A 26 5.58 10.28 -2.17
C LEU A 26 6.31 11.25 -3.11
N GLY A 27 7.59 11.54 -2.86
CA GLY A 27 8.40 12.38 -3.73
C GLY A 27 8.58 11.84 -5.16
N TYR A 28 8.70 10.52 -5.33
CA TYR A 28 8.77 9.90 -6.67
C TYR A 28 7.43 9.94 -7.39
N LEU A 29 6.33 9.75 -6.65
CA LEU A 29 4.98 9.82 -7.21
C LEU A 29 4.66 11.24 -7.70
N LEU A 30 4.98 12.24 -6.89
CA LEU A 30 4.80 13.65 -7.26
C LEU A 30 5.65 14.01 -8.46
N ASN A 31 6.93 13.62 -8.48
CA ASN A 31 7.79 13.88 -9.62
C ASN A 31 7.27 13.23 -10.91
N GLY A 32 6.83 11.97 -10.84
CA GLY A 32 6.23 11.27 -11.98
C GLY A 32 4.90 11.89 -12.45
N ALA A 33 4.15 12.52 -11.56
CA ALA A 33 2.94 13.27 -11.86
C ALA A 33 3.21 14.73 -12.28
N GLY A 34 4.47 15.16 -12.34
CA GLY A 34 4.86 16.52 -12.76
C GLY A 34 4.82 17.59 -11.66
N PHE A 35 4.72 17.20 -10.40
CA PHE A 35 4.67 18.09 -9.24
C PHE A 35 6.01 18.16 -8.49
N PHE A 36 6.19 19.27 -7.77
CA PHE A 36 7.27 19.46 -6.80
C PHE A 36 6.68 19.70 -5.41
N HIS A 37 7.26 19.10 -4.39
CA HIS A 37 6.77 19.18 -3.01
C HIS A 37 7.91 19.43 -2.05
N GLN A 38 7.67 20.34 -1.11
CA GLN A 38 8.53 20.54 0.04
C GLN A 38 7.76 20.11 1.28
N ALA A 39 8.07 18.91 1.77
CA ALA A 39 7.46 18.38 2.97
C ALA A 39 7.92 19.19 4.19
N HIS A 40 7.07 20.10 4.66
CA HIS A 40 7.29 20.89 5.88
C HIS A 40 6.34 20.47 7.01
N ARG A 41 5.15 19.97 6.67
CA ARG A 41 4.16 19.47 7.63
C ARG A 41 3.38 18.27 7.08
N ALA A 42 2.90 17.42 7.98
CA ALA A 42 2.13 16.22 7.63
C ALA A 42 0.85 16.52 6.82
N VAL A 43 0.20 17.67 7.06
CA VAL A 43 -0.98 18.08 6.27
C VAL A 43 -0.62 18.38 4.81
N ASP A 44 0.58 18.89 4.56
CA ASP A 44 1.05 19.16 3.21
C ASP A 44 1.29 17.84 2.46
N ASP A 45 1.74 16.79 3.16
CA ASP A 45 1.83 15.43 2.60
C ASP A 45 0.45 14.82 2.29
N CYS A 46 -0.57 15.10 3.11
CA CYS A 46 -1.94 14.68 2.82
C CYS A 46 -2.47 15.31 1.54
N HIS A 47 -2.31 16.62 1.36
CA HIS A 47 -2.73 17.30 0.14
C HIS A 47 -1.96 16.79 -1.08
N ALA A 48 -0.63 16.64 -0.96
CA ALA A 48 0.20 16.10 -2.03
C ALA A 48 -0.23 14.69 -2.45
N LEU A 49 -0.59 13.82 -1.49
CA LEU A 49 -1.10 12.50 -1.79
C LEU A 49 -2.48 12.55 -2.49
N LEU A 50 -3.35 13.50 -2.15
CA LEU A 50 -4.63 13.66 -2.85
C LEU A 50 -4.42 14.02 -4.32
N GLU A 51 -3.48 14.91 -4.63
CA GLU A 51 -3.12 15.23 -6.02
C GLU A 51 -2.60 14.00 -6.78
N VAL A 52 -1.73 13.21 -6.14
CA VAL A 52 -1.24 11.94 -6.71
C VAL A 52 -2.37 10.93 -6.94
N LEU A 53 -3.34 10.85 -6.02
CA LEU A 53 -4.48 9.94 -6.15
C LEU A 53 -5.50 10.40 -7.20
N ALA A 54 -5.58 11.70 -7.47
CA ALA A 54 -6.39 12.27 -8.54
C ALA A 54 -5.74 12.16 -9.93
N PHE A 55 -4.42 11.94 -9.99
CA PHE A 55 -3.68 11.79 -11.24
C PHE A 55 -4.16 10.58 -12.06
N GLU A 56 -4.42 10.80 -13.35
CA GLU A 56 -4.80 9.75 -14.28
C GLU A 56 -3.59 8.89 -14.68
N LEU A 57 -3.67 7.61 -14.36
CA LEU A 57 -2.61 6.66 -14.65
C LEU A 57 -2.55 6.37 -16.16
N PRO A 58 -1.42 6.61 -16.85
CA PRO A 58 -1.34 6.50 -18.31
C PRO A 58 -1.72 5.13 -18.87
N THR A 59 -1.50 4.06 -18.10
CA THR A 59 -1.78 2.69 -18.55
C THR A 59 -3.25 2.29 -18.42
N THR A 60 -4.06 3.02 -17.66
CA THR A 60 -5.48 2.70 -17.42
C THR A 60 -6.43 3.81 -17.87
N GLY A 61 -5.95 5.05 -17.98
CA GLY A 61 -6.79 6.23 -18.21
C GLY A 61 -7.73 6.55 -17.04
N ALA A 62 -7.49 5.98 -15.87
CA ALA A 62 -8.29 6.21 -14.67
C ALA A 62 -7.45 6.86 -13.56
N PRO A 63 -8.07 7.64 -12.64
CA PRO A 63 -7.38 8.14 -11.47
C PRO A 63 -6.80 7.01 -10.61
N ALA A 64 -5.63 7.21 -10.02
CA ALA A 64 -5.02 6.22 -9.12
C ALA A 64 -5.94 5.86 -7.93
N LEU A 65 -6.77 6.80 -7.46
CA LEU A 65 -7.79 6.55 -6.44
C LEU A 65 -8.81 5.48 -6.86
N ALA A 66 -9.21 5.44 -8.13
CA ALA A 66 -10.17 4.45 -8.63
C ALA A 66 -9.60 3.04 -8.46
N LEU A 67 -8.34 2.84 -8.87
CA LEU A 67 -7.64 1.57 -8.73
C LEU A 67 -7.45 1.18 -7.25
N LEU A 68 -7.11 2.13 -6.38
CA LEU A 68 -6.98 1.88 -4.95
C LEU A 68 -8.30 1.42 -4.32
N LEU A 69 -9.42 2.05 -4.70
CA LEU A 69 -10.75 1.69 -4.21
C LEU A 69 -11.20 0.32 -4.73
N GLU A 70 -10.80 -0.09 -5.93
CA GLU A 70 -11.00 -1.45 -6.41
C GLU A 70 -10.23 -2.46 -5.56
N THR A 71 -8.97 -2.18 -5.23
CA THR A 71 -8.18 -3.05 -4.35
C THR A 71 -8.76 -3.10 -2.94
N ALA A 72 -9.16 -1.96 -2.36
CA ALA A 72 -9.73 -1.88 -1.02
C ALA A 72 -11.01 -2.72 -0.83
N ARG A 73 -11.75 -2.95 -1.92
CA ARG A 73 -12.99 -3.76 -1.91
C ARG A 73 -12.74 -5.25 -2.05
N LYS A 74 -11.51 -5.67 -2.40
CA LYS A 74 -11.17 -7.09 -2.47
C LYS A 74 -11.09 -7.65 -1.04
N PRO A 75 -11.64 -8.85 -0.79
CA PRO A 75 -11.50 -9.49 0.51
C PRO A 75 -10.02 -9.81 0.76
N THR A 76 -9.51 -9.35 1.90
CA THR A 76 -8.16 -9.69 2.37
C THR A 76 -8.27 -10.56 3.63
N LEU A 77 -7.40 -11.56 3.72
CA LEU A 77 -7.36 -12.50 4.83
C LEU A 77 -5.94 -12.59 5.34
N ARG A 78 -5.75 -12.46 6.65
CA ARG A 78 -4.49 -12.74 7.32
C ARG A 78 -4.58 -14.13 7.94
N VAL A 79 -3.72 -15.04 7.50
CA VAL A 79 -3.66 -16.42 8.00
C VAL A 79 -2.54 -16.53 9.02
N TRP A 80 -2.85 -17.10 10.17
CA TRP A 80 -1.91 -17.35 11.25
C TRP A 80 -1.67 -18.85 11.41
N ALA A 81 -0.40 -19.22 11.59
CA ALA A 81 -0.03 -20.54 12.08
C ALA A 81 0.18 -20.40 13.60
N GLU A 82 -0.91 -20.49 14.34
CA GLU A 82 -0.87 -20.31 15.79
C GLU A 82 -0.17 -21.48 16.48
N GLN A 83 0.52 -21.20 17.60
CA GLN A 83 1.18 -22.20 18.45
C GLN A 83 2.18 -23.11 17.72
N THR A 84 2.72 -22.71 16.56
CA THR A 84 3.71 -23.50 15.86
C THR A 84 5.06 -23.48 16.57
N ALA A 85 5.66 -24.68 16.68
CA ALA A 85 6.99 -24.86 17.20
C ALA A 85 8.04 -24.10 16.36
N PHE A 86 9.05 -23.52 17.01
CA PHE A 86 10.05 -22.68 16.35
C PHE A 86 10.83 -23.44 15.26
N GLU A 87 11.00 -24.75 15.41
CA GLU A 87 11.65 -25.63 14.44
C GLU A 87 10.94 -25.61 13.07
N LEU A 88 9.65 -25.29 13.03
CA LEU A 88 8.87 -25.19 11.79
C LEU A 88 9.04 -23.84 11.09
N LYS A 89 9.72 -22.86 11.69
CA LYS A 89 9.86 -21.49 11.18
C LYS A 89 10.35 -21.43 9.74
N ASP A 90 11.39 -22.18 9.39
CA ASP A 90 11.94 -22.16 8.02
C ASP A 90 11.02 -22.83 7.01
N SER A 91 10.28 -23.86 7.43
CA SER A 91 9.24 -24.48 6.60
C SER A 91 8.09 -23.50 6.34
N LEU A 92 7.64 -22.79 7.37
CA LEU A 92 6.60 -21.77 7.27
C LEU A 92 7.07 -20.56 6.45
N LYS A 93 8.32 -20.11 6.63
CA LYS A 93 8.90 -19.03 5.83
C LYS A 93 8.91 -19.36 4.35
N ARG A 94 9.25 -20.60 3.97
CA ARG A 94 9.15 -21.08 2.58
C ARG A 94 7.72 -21.07 2.04
N ARG A 95 6.71 -21.17 2.91
CA ARG A 95 5.28 -21.04 2.56
C ARG A 95 4.77 -19.58 2.60
N GLY A 96 5.66 -18.60 2.77
CA GLY A 96 5.32 -17.17 2.78
C GLY A 96 4.92 -16.59 4.14
N TYR A 97 5.06 -17.36 5.23
CA TYR A 97 4.78 -16.85 6.57
C TYR A 97 5.92 -15.95 7.07
N ARG A 98 5.56 -14.92 7.85
CA ARG A 98 6.51 -14.11 8.62
C ARG A 98 6.38 -14.47 10.10
N TRP A 99 7.51 -14.69 10.78
CA TRP A 99 7.51 -14.98 12.21
C TRP A 99 6.99 -13.76 12.99
N ASN A 100 6.03 -13.99 13.88
CA ASN A 100 5.57 -13.05 14.89
C ASN A 100 5.87 -13.69 16.26
N ASP A 101 6.54 -12.97 17.14
CA ASP A 101 6.89 -13.43 18.49
C ASP A 101 5.76 -13.19 19.52
N GLY A 102 4.64 -12.64 19.08
CA GLY A 102 3.48 -12.34 19.92
C GLY A 102 3.51 -10.96 20.57
N SER A 103 4.50 -10.12 20.25
CA SER A 103 4.55 -8.73 20.73
C SER A 103 3.69 -7.75 19.91
N ASP A 104 3.44 -8.09 18.63
CA ASP A 104 2.57 -7.32 17.74
C ASP A 104 1.19 -7.99 17.67
N GLY A 105 0.28 -7.53 18.53
CA GLY A 105 -1.11 -8.00 18.64
C GLY A 105 -1.93 -7.89 17.35
#